data_AF-A0A2D6E408-F1
#
_entry.id   AF-A0A2D6E408-F1
#
_cell.length_a   1.000
_cell.length_b   1.000
_cell.length_c   1.000
_cell.angle_alpha   90.00
_cell.angle_beta   90.00
_cell.angle_gamma   90.00
#
_symmetry.space_group_name_H-M   'P 1'
#
loop_
_entity.id
_entity.type
_entity.pdbx_description
1 polymer ?
#
loop_
_entity_poly.entity_id
_entity_poly.type
_entity_poly.pdbx_seq_one_letter_code
_entity_poly.pdbx_strand_id
1 'polypeptide(L)'
;MTCAIFACFYFSAIMPVAHADEKVATVESGEVVPFSGTLFNTEAAARLLADLEMSSALCTIECDKKLEESSAKMQLEIDIMKASRDALQMRYDETLVLKNSQIDFLEKQMTKPKISRETVFIIGVVSGIALTVGSAYAIGQVAPN
;
A
#
# COMPACT_ATOMS: atom_id res chain seq x y z
N MET A 1 -35.55 55.35 -26.03
CA MET A 1 -34.36 55.00 -25.23
C MET A 1 -33.50 53.88 -25.84
N THR A 2 -33.79 53.37 -27.05
CA THR A 2 -33.05 52.28 -27.70
C THR A 2 -31.99 52.74 -28.72
N CYS A 3 -32.00 54.01 -29.13
CA CYS A 3 -31.09 54.54 -30.15
C CYS A 3 -29.67 54.85 -29.61
N ALA A 4 -29.55 55.27 -28.35
CA ALA A 4 -28.27 55.60 -27.72
C ALA A 4 -27.38 54.37 -27.43
N ILE A 5 -28.01 53.21 -27.20
CA ILE A 5 -27.30 51.96 -26.86
C ILE A 5 -26.66 51.35 -28.12
N PHE A 6 -27.32 51.45 -29.27
CA PHE A 6 -26.80 50.94 -30.55
C PHE A 6 -25.62 51.76 -31.08
N ALA A 7 -25.61 53.08 -30.81
CA ALA A 7 -24.50 53.96 -31.19
C ALA A 7 -23.21 53.70 -30.40
N CYS A 8 -23.32 53.29 -29.12
CA CYS A 8 -22.14 52.95 -28.31
C CYS A 8 -21.50 51.63 -28.74
N PHE A 9 -22.31 50.65 -29.16
CA PHE A 9 -21.81 49.34 -29.63
C PHE A 9 -21.08 49.44 -30.97
N TYR A 10 -21.50 50.36 -31.85
CA TYR A 10 -20.81 50.62 -33.12
C TYR A 10 -19.51 51.42 -32.96
N PHE A 11 -19.39 52.25 -31.92
CA PHE A 11 -18.17 53.05 -31.68
C PHE A 11 -17.02 52.22 -31.08
N SER A 12 -17.31 51.14 -30.35
CA SER A 12 -16.28 50.24 -29.82
C SER A 12 -15.67 49.28 -30.85
N ALA A 13 -16.28 49.16 -32.04
CA ALA A 13 -15.82 48.24 -33.09
C ALA A 13 -14.69 48.80 -33.98
N ILE A 14 -14.26 50.05 -33.75
CA ILE A 14 -13.18 50.70 -34.50
C ILE A 14 -12.03 51.05 -33.55
N MET A 15 -11.58 50.09 -32.74
CA MET A 15 -10.22 50.21 -32.21
C MET A 15 -9.26 49.91 -33.36
N PRO A 16 -8.39 50.85 -33.78
CA PRO A 16 -7.23 50.46 -34.54
C PRO A 16 -6.40 49.55 -33.61
N VAL A 17 -6.34 48.26 -33.93
CA VAL A 17 -5.36 47.35 -33.36
C VAL A 17 -4.01 47.94 -33.77
N ALA A 18 -3.38 48.65 -32.82
CA ALA A 18 -2.02 49.12 -32.96
C ALA A 18 -1.13 47.87 -32.94
N HIS A 19 -0.90 47.29 -34.11
CA HIS A 19 0.17 46.34 -34.31
C HIS A 19 1.50 47.09 -34.15
N ALA A 20 2.00 47.12 -32.91
CA ALA A 20 3.38 47.44 -32.64
C ALA A 20 4.21 46.24 -33.09
N ASP A 21 4.76 46.34 -34.29
CA ASP A 21 5.74 45.41 -34.84
C ASP A 21 6.85 45.18 -33.78
N GLU A 22 7.11 43.92 -33.45
CA GLU A 22 8.04 43.50 -32.39
C GLU A 22 9.48 43.81 -32.83
N LYS A 23 9.88 45.07 -32.70
CA LYS A 23 11.19 45.54 -33.11
C LYS A 23 12.17 45.46 -31.94
N VAL A 24 13.01 44.44 -31.99
CA VAL A 24 14.26 44.41 -31.24
C VAL A 24 15.28 45.24 -32.03
N ALA A 25 15.52 46.48 -31.59
CA ALA A 25 16.57 47.32 -32.18
C ALA A 25 17.91 47.01 -31.51
N THR A 26 18.83 46.36 -32.23
CA THR A 26 20.23 46.22 -31.83
C THR A 26 21.00 47.46 -32.24
N VAL A 27 21.52 48.19 -31.25
CA VAL A 27 22.27 49.43 -31.44
C VAL A 27 23.77 49.09 -31.54
N GLU A 28 24.46 49.56 -32.59
CA GLU A 28 25.91 49.41 -32.72
C GLU A 28 26.69 50.48 -31.93
N SER A 29 27.95 50.18 -31.60
CA SER A 29 28.79 51.03 -30.76
C SER A 29 29.06 52.40 -31.42
N GLY A 30 28.35 53.44 -30.98
CA GLY A 30 28.50 54.82 -31.44
C GLY A 30 27.22 55.64 -31.60
N GLU A 31 26.04 55.03 -31.51
CA GLU A 31 24.75 55.75 -31.64
C GLU A 31 24.29 56.33 -30.29
N VAL A 32 23.85 57.60 -30.28
CA VAL A 32 23.43 58.31 -29.05
C VAL A 32 22.02 57.87 -28.68
N VAL A 33 21.93 56.76 -27.97
CA VAL A 33 20.69 56.29 -27.35
C VAL A 33 20.61 56.72 -25.88
N PRO A 34 19.42 57.11 -25.37
CA PRO A 34 19.26 57.64 -24.02
C PRO A 34 19.60 56.63 -22.91
N PHE A 35 19.71 55.33 -23.24
CA PHE A 35 20.16 54.28 -22.32
C PHE A 35 20.99 53.23 -23.09
N SER A 36 22.10 52.78 -22.50
CA SER A 36 22.97 51.74 -23.07
C SER A 36 22.38 50.34 -22.80
N GLY A 37 21.95 49.62 -23.84
CA GLY A 37 21.38 48.27 -23.76
C GLY A 37 20.40 47.93 -24.91
N THR A 38 19.87 46.71 -24.95
CA THR A 38 18.86 46.28 -25.93
C THR A 38 17.51 46.92 -25.60
N LEU A 39 16.98 47.77 -26.50
CA LEU A 39 15.69 48.44 -26.32
C LEU A 39 14.55 47.46 -26.62
N PHE A 40 14.07 46.76 -25.59
CA PHE A 40 12.82 46.02 -25.67
C PHE A 40 11.65 47.02 -25.60
N ASN A 41 10.75 46.96 -26.59
CA ASN A 41 9.46 47.63 -26.49
C ASN A 41 8.70 47.12 -25.25
N THR A 42 7.86 47.94 -24.62
CA THR A 42 7.12 47.59 -23.40
C THR A 42 6.32 46.30 -23.54
N GLU A 43 5.83 45.99 -24.74
CA GLU A 43 5.15 44.74 -25.06
C GLU A 43 6.08 43.52 -25.09
N ALA A 44 7.28 43.66 -25.67
CA ALA A 44 8.27 42.58 -25.71
C ALA A 44 8.86 42.28 -24.32
N ALA A 45 9.07 43.32 -23.50
CA ALA A 45 9.48 43.15 -22.10
C ALA A 45 8.38 42.46 -21.27
N ALA A 46 7.11 42.81 -21.49
CA ALA A 46 5.99 42.17 -20.80
C ALA A 46 5.82 40.69 -21.19
N ARG A 47 5.98 40.35 -22.47
CA ARG A 47 5.96 38.95 -22.94
C ARG A 47 7.10 38.14 -22.37
N LEU A 48 8.32 38.68 -22.36
CA LEU A 48 9.49 38.02 -21.77
C LEU A 48 9.28 37.73 -20.28
N LEU A 49 8.71 38.68 -19.53
CA LEU A 49 8.39 38.48 -18.12
C LEU A 49 7.30 37.42 -17.92
N ALA A 50 6.25 37.43 -18.74
CA ALA A 50 5.22 36.41 -18.72
C ALA A 50 5.79 35.00 -19.04
N ASP A 51 6.66 34.88 -20.03
CA ASP A 51 7.32 33.63 -20.38
C ASP A 51 8.27 33.13 -19.27
N LEU A 52 8.97 34.03 -18.58
CA LEU A 52 9.79 33.70 -17.41
C LEU A 52 8.93 33.19 -16.25
N GLU A 53 7.81 33.85 -15.95
CA GLU A 53 6.87 33.40 -14.92
C GLU A 53 6.28 32.04 -15.28
N MET A 54 5.79 31.86 -16.50
CA MET A 54 5.22 30.59 -16.97
C MET A 54 6.25 29.46 -16.97
N SER A 55 7.48 29.71 -17.44
CA SER A 55 8.55 28.69 -17.43
C SER A 55 8.96 28.30 -16.01
N SER A 56 9.02 29.26 -15.08
CA SER A 56 9.30 28.97 -13.67
C SER A 56 8.19 28.11 -13.05
N ALA A 57 6.92 28.43 -13.32
CA ALA A 57 5.77 27.66 -12.85
C ALA A 57 5.78 26.23 -13.43
N LEU A 58 6.01 26.08 -14.73
CA LEU A 58 6.12 24.76 -15.37
C LEU A 58 7.26 23.93 -14.77
N CYS A 59 8.41 24.55 -14.50
CA CYS A 59 9.54 23.87 -13.86
C CYS A 59 9.17 23.33 -12.47
N THR A 60 8.47 24.14 -11.64
CA THR A 60 8.01 23.69 -10.31
C THR A 60 7.02 22.53 -10.42
N ILE A 61 6.05 22.60 -11.32
CA ILE A 61 5.06 21.54 -11.55
C ILE A 61 5.74 20.24 -11.99
N GLU A 62 6.73 20.31 -12.87
CA GLU A 62 7.48 19.12 -13.31
C GLU A 62 8.32 18.51 -12.17
N CYS A 63 8.94 19.35 -11.35
CA CYS A 63 9.67 18.91 -10.17
C CYS A 63 8.74 18.20 -9.18
N ASP A 64 7.59 18.81 -8.87
CA ASP A 64 6.60 18.24 -7.96
C ASP A 64 6.05 16.91 -8.49
N LYS A 65 5.72 16.86 -9.78
CA LYS A 65 5.29 15.61 -10.43
C LYS A 65 6.33 14.49 -10.27
N LYS A 66 7.61 14.78 -10.54
CA LYS A 66 8.68 13.78 -10.40
C LYS A 66 8.87 13.35 -8.95
N LEU A 67 8.73 14.28 -8.01
CA LEU A 67 8.81 13.98 -6.58
C LEU A 67 7.66 13.08 -6.14
N GLU A 68 6.43 13.39 -6.55
CA GLU A 68 5.24 12.59 -6.28
C GLU A 68 5.37 11.18 -6.88
N GLU A 69 5.76 11.06 -8.15
CA GLU A 69 5.99 9.76 -8.79
C GLU A 69 7.04 8.92 -8.04
N SER A 70 8.14 9.55 -7.61
CA SER A 70 9.17 8.88 -6.83
C SER A 70 8.64 8.44 -5.46
N SER A 71 7.92 9.33 -4.77
CA SER A 71 7.34 9.03 -3.46
C SER A 71 6.33 7.90 -3.52
N ALA A 72 5.47 7.88 -4.54
CA ALA A 72 4.47 6.83 -4.76
C ALA A 72 5.12 5.48 -5.03
N LYS A 73 6.22 5.44 -5.80
CA LYS A 73 6.99 4.21 -6.03
C LYS A 73 7.60 3.67 -4.74
N MET A 74 8.22 4.54 -3.95
CA MET A 74 8.81 4.15 -2.66
C MET A 74 7.74 3.67 -1.67
N GLN A 75 6.59 4.35 -1.64
CA GLN A 75 5.46 3.95 -0.80
C GLN A 75 4.93 2.58 -1.21
N LEU A 76 4.78 2.32 -2.51
CA LEU A 76 4.37 1.02 -3.04
C LEU A 76 5.36 -0.09 -2.65
N GLU A 77 6.66 0.16 -2.73
CA GLU A 77 7.69 -0.80 -2.34
C GLU A 77 7.62 -1.11 -0.84
N ILE A 78 7.43 -0.09 0.00
CA ILE A 78 7.22 -0.25 1.45
C ILE A 78 5.99 -1.10 1.71
N ASP A 79 4.88 -0.84 1.03
CA ASP A 79 3.63 -1.55 1.23
C ASP A 79 3.73 -3.02 0.79
N ILE A 80 4.43 -3.30 -0.32
CA ILE A 80 4.75 -4.68 -0.74
C ILE A 80 5.61 -5.39 0.31
N MET A 81 6.65 -4.73 0.81
CA MET A 81 7.54 -5.29 1.84
C MET A 81 6.77 -5.59 3.14
N LYS A 82 5.87 -4.69 3.56
CA LYS A 82 5.00 -4.91 4.72
C LYS A 82 4.03 -6.07 4.49
N ALA A 83 3.33 -6.09 3.37
CA ALA A 83 2.41 -7.17 3.04
C ALA A 83 3.11 -8.55 3.02
N SER A 84 4.33 -8.62 2.47
CA SER A 84 5.13 -9.84 2.48
C SER A 84 5.51 -10.28 3.90
N ARG A 85 5.93 -9.34 4.76
CA ARG A 85 6.23 -9.62 6.17
C ARG A 85 5.00 -10.10 6.94
N ASP A 86 3.87 -9.43 6.77
CA ASP A 86 2.62 -9.78 7.44
C ASP A 86 2.13 -11.16 6.99
N ALA A 87 2.18 -11.46 5.69
CA ALA A 87 1.83 -12.77 5.16
C ALA A 87 2.74 -13.87 5.73
N LEU A 88 4.05 -13.61 5.83
CA LEU A 88 5.00 -14.56 6.40
C LEU A 88 4.73 -14.77 7.90
N GLN A 89 4.47 -13.71 8.65
CA GLN A 89 4.14 -13.78 10.07
C GLN A 89 2.85 -14.59 10.31
N MET A 90 1.79 -14.33 9.54
CA MET A 90 0.55 -15.11 9.61
C MET A 90 0.81 -16.61 9.35
N ARG A 91 1.64 -16.94 8.35
CA ARG A 91 2.01 -18.33 8.05
C ARG A 91 2.78 -18.98 9.20
N TYR A 92 3.70 -18.25 9.83
CA TYR A 92 4.43 -18.74 11.00
C TYR A 92 3.50 -18.96 12.19
N ASP A 93 2.61 -18.00 12.50
CA ASP A 93 1.67 -18.09 13.61
C ASP A 93 0.70 -19.27 13.42
N GLU A 94 0.11 -19.44 12.23
CA GLU A 94 -0.71 -20.61 11.90
C GLU A 94 0.05 -21.92 12.10
N THR A 95 1.31 -21.97 11.67
CA THR A 95 2.16 -23.16 11.81
C THR A 95 2.50 -23.45 13.27
N LEU A 96 2.76 -22.42 14.08
CA LEU A 96 3.04 -22.56 15.51
C LEU A 96 1.80 -23.05 16.26
N VAL A 97 0.62 -22.50 15.97
CA VAL A 97 -0.65 -22.95 16.54
C VAL A 97 -0.90 -24.42 16.22
N LEU A 98 -0.68 -24.83 14.95
CA LEU A 98 -0.85 -26.21 14.54
C LEU A 98 0.17 -27.16 15.19
N LYS A 99 1.43 -26.75 15.35
CA LYS A 99 2.45 -27.53 16.06
C LYS A 99 2.13 -27.68 17.53
N ASN A 100 1.70 -26.59 18.20
CA ASN A 100 1.34 -26.63 19.61
C ASN A 100 0.11 -27.52 19.86
N SER A 101 -0.89 -27.51 18.98
CA SER A 101 -2.04 -28.40 19.11
C SER A 101 -1.66 -29.87 18.94
N GLN A 102 -0.71 -30.18 18.04
CA GLN A 102 -0.15 -31.53 17.93
C GLN A 102 0.63 -31.93 19.18
N ILE A 103 1.46 -31.05 19.72
CA ILE A 103 2.21 -31.32 20.96
C ILE A 103 1.24 -31.60 22.12
N ASP A 104 0.23 -30.76 22.32
CA ASP A 104 -0.79 -30.96 23.36
C ASP A 104 -1.57 -32.27 23.16
N PHE A 105 -1.90 -32.63 21.91
CA PHE A 105 -2.53 -33.92 21.62
C PHE A 105 -1.63 -35.11 21.95
N LEU A 106 -0.35 -35.05 21.55
CA LEU A 106 0.64 -36.09 21.84
C LEU A 106 0.90 -36.19 23.34
N GLU A 107 1.03 -35.07 24.03
CA GLU A 107 1.22 -35.00 25.48
C GLU A 107 0.00 -35.57 26.20
N LYS A 108 -1.23 -35.21 25.82
CA LYS A 108 -2.45 -35.81 26.39
C LYS A 108 -2.52 -37.32 26.16
N GLN A 109 -2.05 -37.82 25.02
CA GLN A 109 -1.97 -39.26 24.78
C GLN A 109 -0.87 -39.95 25.59
N MET A 110 0.26 -39.29 25.81
CA MET A 110 1.41 -39.82 26.56
C MET A 110 1.24 -39.71 28.08
N THR A 111 0.50 -38.71 28.56
CA THR A 111 0.20 -38.40 29.96
C THR A 111 -1.03 -39.15 30.48
N LYS A 112 -1.80 -39.83 29.61
CA LYS A 112 -2.70 -40.89 30.08
C LYS A 112 -1.85 -41.88 30.88
N PRO A 113 -2.21 -42.19 32.14
CA PRO A 113 -1.40 -43.05 32.98
C PRO A 113 -1.20 -44.36 32.23
N LYS A 114 0.01 -44.58 31.75
CA LYS A 114 0.40 -45.81 31.07
C LYS A 114 0.34 -46.86 32.16
N ILE A 115 -0.78 -47.60 32.24
CA ILE A 115 -0.88 -48.79 33.08
C ILE A 115 0.35 -49.61 32.72
N SER A 116 1.21 -49.86 33.72
CA SER A 116 2.47 -50.54 33.46
C SER A 116 2.16 -51.89 32.80
N ARG A 117 3.04 -52.34 31.89
CA ARG A 117 2.84 -53.64 31.21
C ARG A 117 2.62 -54.76 32.22
N GLU A 118 3.26 -54.65 33.39
CA GLU A 118 3.10 -55.57 34.51
C GLU A 118 1.68 -55.53 35.08
N THR A 119 1.09 -54.35 35.31
CA THR A 119 -0.29 -54.24 35.79
C THR A 119 -1.31 -54.79 34.78
N VAL A 120 -1.13 -54.53 33.48
CA VAL A 120 -1.99 -55.13 32.43
C VAL A 120 -1.91 -56.65 32.44
N PHE A 121 -0.69 -57.20 32.59
CA PHE A 121 -0.47 -58.64 32.66
C PHE A 121 -1.12 -59.26 33.92
N ILE A 122 -0.95 -58.64 35.08
CA ILE A 122 -1.51 -59.11 36.36
C ILE A 122 -3.04 -59.15 36.29
N ILE A 123 -3.69 -58.11 35.76
CA ILE A 123 -5.17 -58.07 35.61
C ILE A 123 -5.65 -59.19 34.68
N GLY A 124 -4.92 -59.46 33.60
CA GLY A 124 -5.21 -60.57 32.68
C GLY A 124 -5.18 -61.92 33.39
N VAL A 125 -4.10 -62.20 34.13
CA VAL A 125 -3.94 -63.46 34.87
C VAL A 125 -5.02 -63.64 35.95
N VAL A 126 -5.26 -62.60 36.77
CA VAL A 126 -6.26 -62.64 37.83
C VAL A 126 -7.67 -62.87 37.27
N SER A 127 -8.02 -62.22 36.16
CA SER A 127 -9.33 -62.42 35.53
C SER A 127 -9.53 -63.84 34.99
N GLY A 128 -8.49 -64.45 34.40
CA GLY A 128 -8.53 -65.83 33.92
C GLY A 128 -8.73 -66.84 35.06
N ILE A 129 -8.05 -66.63 36.20
CA ILE A 129 -8.23 -67.48 37.40
C ILE A 129 -9.65 -67.32 37.94
N ALA A 130 -10.15 -66.09 38.05
CA ALA A 130 -11.51 -65.85 38.52
C ALA A 130 -12.57 -66.50 37.61
N LEU A 131 -12.39 -66.43 36.29
CA LEU A 131 -13.27 -67.06 35.30
C LEU A 131 -13.30 -68.58 35.43
N THR A 132 -12.14 -69.21 35.58
CA THR A 132 -12.03 -70.68 35.71
C THR A 132 -12.65 -71.18 37.01
N VAL A 133 -12.33 -70.54 38.14
CA VAL A 133 -12.92 -70.89 39.44
C VAL A 133 -14.42 -70.64 39.46
N GLY A 134 -14.87 -69.50 38.93
CA GLY A 134 -16.29 -69.15 38.85
C GLY A 134 -17.08 -70.15 38.01
N SER A 135 -16.52 -70.59 36.88
CA SER A 135 -17.15 -71.59 36.00
C SER A 135 -17.27 -72.95 36.69
N ALA A 136 -16.23 -73.40 37.38
CA ALA A 136 -16.25 -74.66 38.12
C ALA A 136 -17.30 -74.63 39.26
N TYR A 137 -17.39 -73.50 39.98
CA TYR A 137 -18.37 -73.34 41.05
C TYR A 137 -19.81 -73.27 40.55
N ALA A 138 -20.04 -72.66 39.37
CA ALA A 138 -21.37 -72.61 38.76
C ALA A 138 -21.88 -74.01 38.39
N ILE A 139 -21.01 -74.88 37.85
CA ILE A 139 -21.36 -76.27 37.49
C ILE A 139 -21.68 -77.09 38.75
N GLY A 140 -20.93 -76.89 39.84
CA GLY A 140 -21.16 -77.60 41.11
C GLY A 140 -22.50 -77.30 41.77
N GLN A 141 -23.11 -76.15 41.46
CA GLN A 141 -24.42 -75.76 42.01
C GLN A 141 -25.61 -76.19 41.15
N VAL A 142 -25.39 -76.56 39.89
CA VAL A 142 -26.44 -77.08 38.99
C VAL A 142 -26.49 -78.59 38.92
N ALA A 143 -25.56 -79.29 39.59
CA ALA A 143 -25.63 -80.73 39.77
C ALA A 143 -26.67 -81.05 40.88
N PRO A 144 -27.81 -81.70 40.56
CA PRO A 144 -28.74 -82.15 41.59
C PRO A 144 -28.07 -83.27 42.39
N ASN A 145 -28.02 -83.08 43.72
CA ASN A 145 -27.49 -84.02 44.70
C ASN A 145 -28.34 -85.29 44.77
#